data_AF-A0A1L3MFE0-F1
#
_entry.id   AF-A0A1L3MFE0-F1
#
_cell.length_a   1.000
_cell.length_b   1.000
_cell.length_c   1.000
_cell.angle_alpha   90.00
_cell.angle_beta   90.00
_cell.angle_gamma   90.00
#
_symmetry.space_group_name_H-M   'P 1'
#
loop_
_entity.id
_entity.type
_entity.pdbx_description
1 polymer ?
#
loop_
_entity_poly.entity_id
_entity_poly.type
_entity_poly.pdbx_seq_one_letter_code
_entity_poly.pdbx_strand_id
1 'polypeptide(L)'
;MGIDRTGLQSDPPVSGPVRTCIGCRGRDSRSTLLRIVVETDDRGIATAVPDPRRRVPGRGAWLHADIACLDLAVRRRALSRAFRRPVEATDALRAWIEQMAQSQSVRTATESGFDADEHPMSTQQ
;
A
#
# COMPACT_ATOMS: atom_id res chain seq x y z
N MET A 1 -28.20 10.85 -6.62
CA MET A 1 -26.74 10.94 -6.41
C MET A 1 -26.54 11.57 -5.04
N GLY A 2 -26.40 10.75 -3.99
CA GLY A 2 -26.42 11.23 -2.61
C GLY A 2 -25.00 11.55 -2.13
N ILE A 3 -24.74 12.82 -1.84
CA ILE A 3 -23.58 13.27 -1.09
C ILE A 3 -23.86 13.07 0.40
N ASP A 4 -22.98 12.36 1.10
CA ASP A 4 -23.04 12.26 2.57
C ASP A 4 -22.72 13.64 3.19
N ARG A 5 -23.31 13.92 4.36
CA ARG A 5 -23.18 15.20 5.10
C ARG A 5 -21.75 15.52 5.55
N THR A 6 -20.80 14.61 5.40
CA THR A 6 -19.41 14.78 5.87
C THR A 6 -18.43 15.22 4.78
N GLY A 7 -18.83 15.28 3.50
CA GLY A 7 -17.96 15.72 2.40
C GLY A 7 -16.75 14.81 2.12
N LEU A 8 -16.59 13.72 2.87
CA LEU A 8 -15.59 12.69 2.66
C LEU A 8 -16.18 11.64 1.72
N GLN A 9 -15.65 11.60 0.49
CA GLN A 9 -16.01 10.59 -0.49
C GLN A 9 -15.84 9.21 0.15
N SER A 10 -16.93 8.44 0.22
CA SER A 10 -16.87 7.06 0.68
C SER A 10 -16.02 6.28 -0.33
N ASP A 11 -14.93 5.65 0.12
CA ASP A 11 -14.14 4.77 -0.73
C ASP A 11 -15.07 3.80 -1.48
N PRO A 12 -14.91 3.64 -2.81
CA PRO A 12 -15.74 2.72 -3.56
C PRO A 12 -15.65 1.32 -2.94
N PRO A 13 -16.75 0.54 -2.97
CA PRO A 13 -16.73 -0.82 -2.42
C PRO A 13 -15.59 -1.60 -3.05
N VAL A 14 -14.64 -2.06 -2.22
CA VAL A 14 -13.45 -2.79 -2.64
C VAL A 14 -13.87 -4.02 -3.45
N SER A 15 -13.74 -3.92 -4.77
CA SER A 15 -14.12 -4.97 -5.71
C SER A 15 -13.04 -6.05 -5.73
N GLY A 16 -13.36 -7.22 -5.17
CA GLY A 16 -12.50 -8.39 -5.15
C GLY A 16 -12.05 -8.83 -3.74
N PRO A 17 -11.07 -9.76 -3.65
CA PRO A 17 -10.70 -10.36 -2.38
C PRO A 17 -10.10 -9.34 -1.40
N VAL A 18 -10.76 -9.17 -0.26
CA VAL A 18 -10.26 -8.37 0.88
C VAL A 18 -9.17 -9.14 1.62
N ARG A 19 -8.16 -8.41 2.08
CA ARG A 19 -6.99 -8.92 2.80
C ARG A 19 -6.71 -8.04 4.01
N THR A 20 -6.02 -8.61 5.00
CA THR A 20 -5.69 -7.92 6.25
C THR A 20 -4.20 -7.62 6.29
N CYS A 21 -3.86 -6.35 6.51
CA CYS A 21 -2.49 -5.93 6.74
C CYS A 21 -1.95 -6.55 8.05
N ILE A 22 -0.79 -7.21 7.99
CA ILE A 22 -0.19 -7.85 9.16
C ILE A 22 0.36 -6.86 10.19
N GLY A 23 0.64 -5.61 9.78
CA GLY A 23 1.15 -4.53 10.64
C GLY A 23 0.02 -3.86 11.44
N CYS A 24 -0.84 -3.11 10.73
CA CYS A 24 -1.90 -2.33 11.35
C CYS A 24 -3.22 -3.10 11.60
N ARG A 25 -3.40 -4.30 11.02
CA ARG A 25 -4.64 -5.10 11.05
C ARG A 25 -5.84 -4.48 10.30
N GLY A 26 -5.65 -3.37 9.59
CA GLY A 26 -6.62 -2.84 8.64
C GLY A 26 -6.92 -3.81 7.50
N ARG A 27 -8.12 -3.73 6.94
CA ARG A 27 -8.56 -4.53 5.80
C ARG A 27 -8.66 -3.66 4.56
N ASP A 28 -8.18 -4.16 3.45
CA ASP A 28 -8.23 -3.46 2.17
C ASP A 28 -8.28 -4.46 1.00
N SER A 29 -8.49 -3.95 -0.20
CA SER A 29 -8.35 -4.70 -1.44
C SER A 29 -6.94 -5.25 -1.61
N ARG A 30 -6.86 -6.34 -2.37
CA ARG A 30 -5.60 -6.92 -2.83
C ARG A 30 -4.73 -5.93 -3.64
N SER A 31 -5.32 -4.94 -4.29
CA SER A 31 -4.61 -3.92 -5.08
C SER A 31 -3.89 -2.89 -4.21
N THR A 32 -4.45 -2.52 -3.07
CA THR A 32 -3.85 -1.54 -2.15
C THR A 32 -2.73 -2.15 -1.30
N LEU A 33 -2.79 -3.46 -1.03
CA LEU A 33 -1.80 -4.16 -0.23
C LEU A 33 -0.62 -4.67 -1.06
N LEU A 34 0.58 -4.46 -0.53
CA LEU A 34 1.81 -5.14 -0.93
C LEU A 34 1.78 -6.60 -0.45
N ARG A 35 2.04 -7.54 -1.37
CA ARG A 35 2.37 -8.91 -0.99
C ARG A 35 3.85 -8.97 -0.62
N ILE A 36 4.14 -9.57 0.53
CA ILE A 36 5.49 -9.88 0.98
C ILE A 36 5.64 -11.39 0.98
N VAL A 37 6.80 -11.87 0.55
CA VAL A 37 7.18 -13.29 0.58
C VAL A 37 8.48 -13.46 1.34
N VAL A 38 8.86 -14.71 1.60
CA VAL A 38 10.12 -15.05 2.26
C VAL A 38 11.04 -15.70 1.25
N GLU A 39 12.26 -15.20 1.21
CA GLU A 39 13.39 -15.87 0.58
C GLU A 39 14.32 -16.40 1.67
N THR A 40 15.06 -17.45 1.35
CA THR A 40 16.04 -18.05 2.27
C THR A 40 17.35 -18.13 1.54
N ASP A 41 18.39 -17.54 2.11
CA ASP A 41 19.74 -17.59 1.52
C ASP A 41 20.41 -18.96 1.74
N ASP A 42 21.60 -19.13 1.17
CA ASP A 42 22.38 -20.37 1.29
C ASP A 42 22.79 -20.69 2.74
N ARG A 43 22.71 -19.70 3.64
CA ARG A 43 23.01 -19.85 5.07
C ARG A 43 21.77 -20.21 5.90
N GLY A 44 20.60 -20.32 5.26
CA GLY A 44 19.34 -20.64 5.92
C GLY A 44 18.65 -19.45 6.59
N ILE A 45 19.11 -18.22 6.33
CA ILE A 45 18.52 -17.00 6.89
C ILE A 45 17.30 -16.63 6.05
N ALA A 46 16.15 -16.54 6.72
CA ALA A 46 14.88 -16.19 6.09
C ALA A 46 14.62 -14.68 6.14
N THR A 47 14.46 -14.06 4.98
CA THR A 47 14.29 -12.62 4.82
C THR A 47 13.00 -12.30 4.09
N ALA A 48 12.35 -11.20 4.52
CA ALA A 48 11.14 -10.71 3.87
C ALA A 48 11.51 -9.86 2.64
N VAL A 49 10.87 -10.16 1.51
CA VAL A 49 11.08 -9.46 0.23
C VAL A 49 9.74 -9.03 -0.40
N PRO A 50 9.70 -7.89 -1.11
CA PRO A 50 8.49 -7.41 -1.77
C PRO A 50 8.16 -8.23 -3.02
N ASP A 51 6.88 -8.60 -3.20
CA ASP A 51 6.35 -9.25 -4.41
C ASP A 51 5.17 -8.45 -4.99
N PRO A 52 5.43 -7.26 -5.58
CA PRO A 52 4.37 -6.39 -6.09
C PRO A 52 3.59 -7.01 -7.25
N ARG A 53 4.23 -7.88 -8.04
CA ARG A 53 3.62 -8.59 -9.17
C ARG A 53 2.84 -9.82 -8.73
N ARG A 54 3.03 -10.29 -7.50
CA ARG A 54 2.34 -11.44 -6.89
C ARG A 54 2.61 -12.74 -7.65
N ARG A 55 3.84 -12.94 -8.09
CA ARG A 55 4.25 -14.06 -8.95
C ARG A 55 5.08 -15.10 -8.22
N VAL A 56 5.63 -14.77 -7.05
CA VAL A 56 6.49 -15.68 -6.32
C VAL A 56 5.64 -16.81 -5.71
N PRO A 57 5.97 -18.09 -5.94
CA PRO A 57 5.22 -19.20 -5.36
C PRO A 57 5.37 -19.25 -3.83
N GLY A 58 4.44 -19.92 -3.16
CA GLY A 58 4.50 -20.14 -1.71
C GLY A 58 3.71 -19.16 -0.85
N ARG A 59 3.92 -19.25 0.47
CA ARG A 59 3.18 -18.48 1.48
C ARG A 59 3.56 -17.00 1.37
N GLY A 60 2.56 -16.14 1.17
CA GLY A 60 2.72 -14.70 1.22
C GLY A 60 1.94 -14.08 2.38
N ALA A 61 2.39 -12.91 2.83
CA ALA A 61 1.70 -12.04 3.76
C ALA A 61 1.32 -10.72 3.08
N TRP A 62 0.37 -9.98 3.67
CA TRP A 62 -0.12 -8.72 3.13
C TRP A 62 0.22 -7.57 4.06
N LEU A 63 0.74 -6.48 3.51
CA LEU A 63 1.13 -5.27 4.22
C LEU A 63 0.68 -4.06 3.39
N HIS A 64 0.24 -2.97 4.01
CA HIS A 64 0.17 -1.71 3.26
C HIS A 64 1.59 -1.31 2.85
N ALA A 65 1.75 -0.69 1.68
CA ALA A 65 3.03 -0.12 1.24
C ALA A 65 3.34 1.18 2.00
N ASP A 66 3.40 1.08 3.33
CA ASP A 66 3.58 2.17 4.28
C ASP A 66 4.61 1.73 5.33
N ILE A 67 5.57 2.62 5.61
CA ILE A 67 6.64 2.38 6.57
C ILE A 67 6.11 2.15 7.98
N ALA A 68 5.05 2.84 8.40
CA ALA A 68 4.43 2.63 9.70
C ALA A 68 3.87 1.22 9.84
N CYS A 69 3.34 0.65 8.75
CA CYS A 69 2.88 -0.73 8.73
C CYS A 69 4.03 -1.72 8.84
N LEU A 70 5.16 -1.47 8.17
CA LEU A 70 6.36 -2.30 8.30
C LEU A 70 6.91 -2.26 9.74
N ASP A 71 7.05 -1.08 10.32
CA ASP A 71 7.56 -0.91 11.69
C ASP A 71 6.67 -1.61 12.72
N LEU A 72 5.35 -1.50 12.57
CA LEU A 72 4.40 -2.26 13.40
C LEU A 72 4.56 -3.77 13.21
N ALA A 73 4.76 -4.24 11.97
CA ALA A 73 4.94 -5.65 11.68
C ALA A 73 6.23 -6.20 12.31
N VAL A 74 7.34 -5.45 12.25
CA VAL A 74 8.62 -5.81 12.88
C VAL A 74 8.48 -5.79 14.41
N ARG A 75 8.03 -4.67 14.98
CA ARG A 75 7.88 -4.49 16.44
C ARG A 75 7.02 -5.59 17.06
N ARG A 76 5.94 -5.96 16.38
CA ARG A 76 5.00 -6.98 16.87
C ARG A 76 5.45 -8.40 16.53
N ARG A 77 6.53 -8.64 15.79
CA ARG A 77 6.94 -9.96 15.26
C ARG A 77 5.88 -10.58 14.34
N ALA A 78 5.16 -9.75 13.59
CA ALA A 78 4.08 -10.18 12.71
C ALA A 78 4.59 -10.96 11.49
N LEU A 79 5.79 -10.62 10.98
CA LEU A 79 6.46 -11.36 9.90
C LEU A 79 6.66 -12.82 10.30
N SER A 80 7.30 -13.06 11.44
CA SER A 80 7.57 -14.42 11.90
C SER A 80 6.30 -15.24 12.14
N ARG A 81 5.23 -14.61 12.67
CA ARG A 81 3.93 -15.28 12.84
C ARG A 81 3.26 -15.59 11.51
N ALA A 82 3.31 -14.67 10.54
CA ALA A 82 2.69 -14.85 9.23
C ALA A 82 3.36 -16.00 8.46
N PHE A 83 4.68 -16.11 8.53
CA PHE A 83 5.47 -17.12 7.82
C PHE A 83 5.78 -18.38 8.63
N ARG A 84 5.39 -18.42 9.92
CA ARG A 84 5.59 -19.54 10.85
C ARG A 84 7.07 -19.93 11.03
N ARG A 85 7.97 -18.96 10.93
CA ARG A 85 9.43 -19.10 11.15
C ARG A 85 10.06 -17.75 11.47
N PRO A 86 11.28 -17.68 12.05
CA PRO A 86 11.99 -16.40 12.17
C PRO A 86 12.17 -15.77 10.79
N VAL A 87 11.79 -14.51 10.63
CA VAL A 87 11.93 -13.75 9.38
C VAL A 87 12.37 -12.34 9.72
N GLU A 88 13.41 -11.87 9.06
CA GLU A 88 13.92 -10.51 9.21
C GLU A 88 13.39 -9.60 8.11
N ALA A 89 13.08 -8.35 8.47
CA ALA A 89 12.83 -7.31 7.49
C ALA A 89 14.17 -6.83 6.95
N THR A 90 14.29 -6.74 5.62
CA THR A 90 15.52 -6.27 4.97
C THR A 90 15.47 -4.77 4.74
N ASP A 91 16.64 -4.13 4.69
CA ASP A 91 16.75 -2.73 4.25
C ASP A 91 16.23 -2.53 2.82
N ALA A 92 16.36 -3.55 1.98
CA ALA A 92 15.79 -3.56 0.63
C ALA A 92 14.25 -3.47 0.65
N LEU A 93 13.58 -4.21 1.54
CA LEU A 93 12.12 -4.12 1.71
C LEU A 93 11.71 -2.73 2.21
N ARG A 94 12.44 -2.18 3.18
CA ARG A 94 12.21 -0.83 3.71
C ARG A 94 12.33 0.22 2.60
N ALA A 95 13.45 0.23 1.89
CA ALA A 95 13.73 1.18 0.81
C ALA A 95 12.68 1.08 -0.31
N TRP A 96 12.24 -0.13 -0.65
CA TRP A 96 11.19 -0.33 -1.65
C TRP A 96 9.86 0.31 -1.23
N ILE A 97 9.47 0.14 0.04
CA ILE A 97 8.23 0.74 0.58
C ILE A 97 8.32 2.27 0.55
N GLU A 98 9.45 2.83 0.96
CA GLU A 98 9.69 4.28 0.96
C GLU A 98 9.61 4.87 -0.47
N GLN A 99 10.21 4.20 -1.46
CA GLN A 99 10.14 4.61 -2.88
C GLN A 99 8.70 4.59 -3.42
N MET A 100 7.91 3.59 -3.02
CA MET A 100 6.51 3.47 -3.45
C MET A 100 5.60 4.51 -2.80
N ALA A 101 5.82 4.84 -1.53
CA ALA A 101 5.10 5.91 -0.85
C ALA A 101 5.36 7.27 -1.51
N GLN A 102 6.60 7.54 -1.93
CA GLN A 102 6.96 8.74 -2.70
C GLN A 102 6.32 8.74 -4.09
N SER A 103 6.21 7.58 -4.74
CA SER A 103 5.57 7.47 -6.06
C SER A 103 4.05 7.71 -6.01
N GLN A 104 3.41 7.44 -4.87
CA GLN A 104 1.99 7.74 -4.66
C GLN A 104 1.76 9.23 -4.41
N SER A 105 2.63 9.91 -3.66
CA SER A 105 2.48 11.35 -3.38
C SER A 105 2.66 12.23 -4.63
N VAL A 106 3.54 11.85 -5.57
CA VAL A 106 3.76 12.59 -6.82
C VAL A 106 2.53 12.54 -7.74
N ARG A 107 1.79 11.41 -7.76
CA ARG A 107 0.60 11.26 -8.61
C ARG A 107 -0.57 12.12 -8.11
N THR A 108 -0.79 12.18 -6.81
CA THR A 108 -1.84 13.02 -6.22
C THR A 108 -1.57 14.51 -6.42
N ALA A 109 -0.30 14.92 -6.50
CA ALA A 109 0.08 16.31 -6.75
C ALA A 109 -0.13 16.77 -8.21
N THR A 110 -0.37 15.85 -9.16
CA THR A 110 -0.56 16.21 -10.58
C THR A 110 -2.03 16.29 -10.99
N GLU A 111 -2.98 15.93 -10.10
CA GLU A 111 -4.44 16.12 -10.33
C GLU A 111 -4.99 17.40 -9.68
N SER A 112 -4.13 18.26 -9.12
CA SER A 112 -4.50 19.60 -8.65
C SER A 112 -3.89 20.67 -9.56
N GLY A 113 -4.38 20.76 -10.79
CA GLY A 113 -4.05 21.84 -11.72
C GLY A 113 -4.93 21.79 -12.97
N PHE A 114 -5.58 22.92 -13.28
CA PHE A 114 -6.63 23.20 -14.29
C PHE A 114 -8.06 22.91 -13.79
N ASP A 115 -8.99 23.87 -13.65
CA ASP A 115 -9.29 25.04 -14.47
C ASP A 115 -9.58 26.32 -13.67
N ALA A 116 -8.94 27.44 -14.05
CA ALA A 116 -9.54 28.78 -14.03
C ALA A 116 -8.64 29.79 -14.79
N ASP A 117 -8.44 29.59 -16.09
CA ASP A 117 -8.16 30.70 -17.02
C ASP A 117 -9.39 30.79 -17.95
N GLU A 118 -10.33 31.71 -17.70
CA GLU A 118 -10.40 33.03 -18.35
C GLU A 118 -10.75 32.94 -19.86
N HIS A 119 -11.98 33.21 -20.31
CA HIS A 119 -12.55 34.51 -20.75
C HIS A 119 -13.68 34.21 -21.81
N PRO A 120 -14.23 35.16 -22.61
CA PRO A 120 -15.09 36.34 -22.36
C PRO A 120 -16.41 36.31 -23.22
N MET A 121 -17.18 37.42 -23.20
CA MET A 121 -18.13 37.95 -24.22
C MET A 121 -19.65 38.01 -23.92
N SER A 122 -20.12 39.28 -23.87
CA SER A 122 -21.34 39.86 -24.45
C SER A 122 -22.73 39.35 -24.05
N THR A 123 -23.49 40.23 -23.38
CA THR A 123 -24.89 40.55 -23.76
C THR A 123 -25.37 41.88 -23.18
N GLN A 124 -25.60 42.84 -24.08
CA GLN A 124 -26.61 43.91 -24.15
C GLN A 124 -27.61 44.07 -22.98
N GLN A 125 -27.80 45.30 -22.52
CA GLN A 125 -28.94 46.21 -22.83
C GLN A 125 -28.60 47.62 -22.33
#